data_AF-B7JHE9-F1
#
_entry.id   AF-B7JHE9-F1
#
_cell.length_a   1.000
_cell.length_b   1.000
_cell.length_c   1.000
_cell.angle_alpha   90.00
_cell.angle_beta   90.00
_cell.angle_gamma   90.00
#
_symmetry.space_group_name_H-M   'P 1'
#
loop_
_entity.id
_entity.type
_entity.pdbx_description
1 polymer ?
#
loop_
_entity_poly.entity_id
_entity_poly.type
_entity_poly.pdbx_seq_one_letter_code
_entity_poly.pdbx_strand_id
1 'polypeptide(L)'
;MNELLQIVQSNITTEDEKDAIIMTNKFEFILGLIGGILGILFSSFAIFIGFISDLGPIMDSTTGEIPTNTTMILGSISLIASILGIIGSILIKTKRTLGSLIMIISAIVGFLCISIVYILPGIFFLISSLMIIFRKNKTST
;
A
#
# COMPACT_ATOMS: atom_id res chain seq x y z
N MET A 1 24.14 45.98 -7.24
CA MET A 1 24.79 44.66 -7.05
C MET A 1 24.05 43.79 -6.03
N ASN A 2 23.60 44.34 -4.89
CA ASN A 2 22.83 43.58 -3.90
C ASN A 2 21.44 43.11 -4.37
N GLU A 3 20.71 43.92 -5.14
CA GLU A 3 19.39 43.54 -5.68
C GLU A 3 19.46 42.32 -6.60
N LEU A 4 20.49 42.27 -7.47
CA LEU A 4 20.70 41.17 -8.41
C LEU A 4 21.11 39.89 -7.67
N LEU A 5 21.88 40.02 -6.59
CA LEU A 5 22.21 38.88 -5.72
C LEU A 5 20.96 38.36 -4.98
N GLN A 6 20.06 39.23 -4.53
CA GLN A 6 18.82 38.78 -3.89
C GLN A 6 17.88 38.07 -4.87
N ILE A 7 17.73 38.59 -6.08
CA ILE A 7 16.91 37.95 -7.13
C ILE A 7 17.49 36.58 -7.50
N VAL A 8 18.81 36.47 -7.64
CA VAL A 8 19.46 35.19 -7.95
C VAL A 8 19.29 34.19 -6.79
N GLN A 9 19.49 34.62 -5.54
CA GLN A 9 19.28 33.75 -4.37
C GLN A 9 17.83 33.29 -4.23
N SER A 10 16.85 34.19 -4.44
CA SER A 10 15.43 33.80 -4.41
C SER A 10 15.10 32.80 -5.51
N ASN A 11 15.63 32.99 -6.72
CA ASN A 11 15.35 32.09 -7.85
C ASN A 11 15.94 30.69 -7.64
N ILE A 12 17.13 30.61 -7.02
CA ILE A 12 17.76 29.33 -6.64
C ILE A 12 16.88 28.63 -5.59
N THR A 13 16.45 29.33 -4.53
CA THR A 13 15.59 28.73 -3.50
C THR A 13 14.24 28.24 -4.03
N THR A 14 13.65 28.91 -5.03
CA THR A 14 12.39 28.48 -5.63
C THR A 14 12.52 27.25 -6.54
N GLU A 15 13.65 27.10 -7.22
CA GLU A 15 13.91 25.93 -8.07
C GLU A 15 14.23 24.70 -7.19
N ASP A 16 15.03 24.88 -6.12
CA ASP A 16 15.29 23.82 -5.13
C ASP A 16 13.99 23.32 -4.45
N GLU A 17 13.05 24.22 -4.16
CA GLU A 17 11.74 23.85 -3.60
C GLU A 17 10.89 23.07 -4.60
N LYS A 18 10.84 23.50 -5.87
CA LYS A 18 10.08 22.78 -6.92
C LYS A 18 10.63 21.39 -7.15
N ASP A 19 11.95 21.23 -7.16
CA ASP A 19 12.60 19.92 -7.35
C ASP A 19 12.34 18.98 -6.18
N ALA A 20 12.40 19.48 -4.94
CA ALA A 20 12.06 18.69 -3.75
C ALA A 20 10.60 18.20 -3.78
N ILE A 21 9.67 19.04 -4.23
CA ILE A 21 8.25 18.68 -4.37
C ILE A 21 8.07 17.61 -5.46
N ILE A 22 8.74 17.74 -6.62
CA ILE A 22 8.68 16.77 -7.71
C ILE A 22 9.25 15.41 -7.27
N MET A 23 10.35 15.40 -6.52
CA MET A 23 10.97 14.17 -6.03
C MET A 23 10.05 13.44 -5.04
N THR A 24 9.45 14.19 -4.11
CA THR A 24 8.54 13.69 -3.08
C THR A 24 7.29 13.02 -3.68
N ASN A 25 6.74 13.57 -4.78
CA ASN A 25 5.62 12.97 -5.52
C ASN A 25 5.92 11.54 -5.99
N LYS A 26 7.16 11.28 -6.41
CA LYS A 26 7.57 9.97 -6.92
C LYS A 26 7.71 8.97 -5.79
N PHE A 27 8.27 9.40 -4.65
CA PHE A 27 8.42 8.55 -3.47
C PHE A 27 7.07 8.05 -2.94
N GLU A 28 6.07 8.93 -2.79
CA GLU A 28 4.71 8.54 -2.36
C GLU A 28 4.13 7.41 -3.24
N PHE A 29 4.23 7.58 -4.56
CA PHE A 29 3.76 6.58 -5.52
C PHE A 29 4.53 5.25 -5.43
N ILE A 30 5.86 5.33 -5.34
CA ILE A 30 6.74 4.15 -5.28
C ILE A 30 6.53 3.35 -3.99
N LEU A 31 6.36 4.04 -2.84
CA LEU A 31 6.05 3.41 -1.55
C LEU A 31 4.71 2.67 -1.57
N GLY A 32 3.71 3.26 -2.23
CA GLY A 32 2.44 2.60 -2.42
C GLY A 32 2.50 1.40 -3.38
N LEU A 33 3.24 1.55 -4.48
CA LEU A 33 3.44 0.49 -5.48
C LEU A 33 4.18 -0.71 -4.87
N ILE A 34 5.25 -0.47 -4.11
CA ILE A 34 6.05 -1.53 -3.49
C ILE A 34 5.23 -2.28 -2.43
N GLY A 35 4.37 -1.57 -1.67
CA GLY A 35 3.43 -2.20 -0.74
C GLY A 35 2.42 -3.13 -1.43
N GLY A 36 1.93 -2.74 -2.62
CA GLY A 36 1.07 -3.59 -3.45
C GLY A 36 1.78 -4.85 -3.96
N ILE A 37 2.97 -4.72 -4.55
CA ILE A 37 3.76 -5.89 -5.00
C ILE A 37 4.08 -6.84 -3.83
N LEU A 38 4.50 -6.30 -2.68
CA LEU A 38 4.75 -7.11 -1.49
C LEU A 38 3.47 -7.83 -1.01
N GLY A 39 2.32 -7.16 -1.09
CA GLY A 39 1.02 -7.76 -0.79
C GLY A 39 0.70 -8.97 -1.67
N ILE A 40 0.91 -8.89 -2.99
CA ILE A 40 0.67 -10.02 -3.92
C ILE A 40 1.58 -11.21 -3.60
N LEU A 41 2.87 -10.96 -3.34
CA LEU A 41 3.84 -12.02 -2.99
C LEU A 41 3.43 -12.74 -1.71
N PHE A 42 3.07 -11.98 -0.67
CA PHE A 42 2.63 -12.50 0.61
C PHE A 42 1.30 -13.26 0.51
N SER A 43 0.35 -12.76 -0.31
CA SER A 43 -0.92 -13.43 -0.58
C SER A 43 -0.73 -14.77 -1.30
N SER A 44 0.17 -14.81 -2.30
CA SER A 44 0.51 -16.05 -3.00
C SER A 44 1.13 -17.08 -2.05
N PHE A 45 2.00 -16.64 -1.14
CA PHE A 45 2.61 -17.52 -0.14
C PHE A 45 1.59 -18.07 0.85
N ALA A 46 0.63 -17.25 1.29
CA ALA A 46 -0.46 -17.69 2.16
C ALA A 46 -1.37 -18.73 1.49
N ILE A 47 -1.71 -18.54 0.21
CA ILE A 47 -2.46 -19.53 -0.57
C ILE A 47 -1.67 -20.83 -0.69
N PHE A 48 -0.35 -20.76 -0.93
CA PHE A 48 0.51 -21.93 -1.03
C PHE A 48 0.56 -22.75 0.27
N ILE A 49 0.68 -22.09 1.42
CA ILE A 49 0.54 -22.74 2.74
C ILE A 49 -0.86 -23.35 2.91
N GLY A 50 -1.90 -22.64 2.50
CA GLY A 50 -3.28 -23.15 2.51
C GLY A 50 -3.42 -24.47 1.73
N PHE A 51 -2.82 -24.57 0.54
CA PHE A 51 -2.80 -25.82 -0.24
C PHE A 51 -2.04 -26.95 0.46
N ILE A 52 -0.88 -26.68 1.06
CA ILE A 52 -0.12 -27.72 1.78
C ILE A 52 -0.89 -28.21 3.00
N SER A 53 -1.54 -27.31 3.73
CA SER A 53 -2.40 -27.66 4.87
C SER A 53 -3.63 -28.48 4.46
N ASP A 54 -4.18 -28.24 3.26
CA ASP A 54 -5.31 -28.99 2.70
C ASP A 54 -4.92 -30.42 2.26
N LEU A 55 -3.66 -30.67 1.91
CA LEU A 55 -3.15 -32.03 1.67
C LEU A 55 -2.81 -32.80 2.97
N GLY A 56 -2.80 -32.12 4.12
CA GLY A 56 -2.45 -32.68 5.43
C GLY A 56 -3.49 -33.53 6.18
N PRO A 57 -4.82 -33.50 5.92
CA PRO A 57 -5.77 -34.28 6.70
C PRO A 57 -5.87 -35.71 6.17
N ILE A 58 -4.80 -36.48 6.42
CA ILE A 58 -4.91 -37.93 6.69
C ILE A 58 -5.13 -38.15 8.21
N MET A 59 -5.13 -37.08 9.03
CA MET A 59 -4.97 -37.21 10.48
C MET A 59 -6.15 -36.80 11.38
N ASP A 60 -7.27 -36.26 10.85
CA ASP A 60 -8.45 -35.95 11.69
C ASP A 60 -9.75 -36.31 10.96
N SER A 61 -10.02 -37.61 10.85
CA SER A 61 -11.27 -38.17 10.33
C SER A 61 -12.32 -38.41 11.43
N THR A 62 -12.38 -37.59 12.48
CA THR A 62 -13.29 -37.85 13.63
C THR A 62 -14.50 -36.91 13.70
N THR A 63 -14.51 -35.79 12.99
CA THR A 63 -15.69 -34.91 12.91
C THR A 63 -15.96 -34.58 11.45
N GLY A 64 -17.11 -35.03 10.92
CA GLY A 64 -17.56 -34.78 9.54
C GLY A 64 -17.89 -33.31 9.25
N GLU A 65 -16.98 -32.41 9.59
CA GLU A 65 -17.02 -31.01 9.20
C GLU A 65 -16.28 -30.87 7.87
N ILE A 66 -16.97 -30.29 6.89
CA ILE A 66 -16.41 -29.90 5.61
C ILE A 66 -15.13 -29.11 5.91
N PRO A 67 -13.93 -29.47 5.39
CA PRO A 67 -12.72 -28.68 5.58
C PRO A 67 -12.94 -27.35 4.86
N THR A 68 -13.54 -26.40 5.57
CA THR A 68 -13.68 -25.03 5.13
C THR A 68 -12.28 -24.45 5.25
N ASN A 69 -11.52 -24.52 4.16
CA ASN A 69 -10.18 -23.95 4.06
C ASN A 69 -10.25 -22.42 4.19
N THR A 70 -10.49 -21.96 5.40
CA THR A 70 -10.52 -20.56 5.82
C THR A 70 -9.23 -19.86 5.36
N THR A 71 -8.09 -20.53 5.43
CA THR A 71 -6.79 -20.03 4.93
C THR A 71 -6.76 -19.75 3.43
N MET A 72 -7.40 -20.59 2.61
CA MET A 72 -7.43 -20.44 1.15
C MET A 72 -8.39 -19.32 0.71
N ILE A 73 -9.54 -19.22 1.39
CA ILE A 73 -10.53 -18.16 1.18
C ILE A 73 -9.96 -16.80 1.62
N LEU A 74 -9.27 -16.75 2.78
CA LEU A 74 -8.56 -15.54 3.23
C LEU A 74 -7.42 -15.17 2.26
N GLY A 75 -6.63 -16.14 1.80
CA GLY A 75 -5.55 -15.87 0.83
C GLY A 75 -6.03 -15.22 -0.48
N SER A 76 -7.19 -15.63 -0.98
CA SER A 76 -7.79 -15.10 -2.20
C SER A 76 -8.43 -13.72 -2.01
N ILE A 77 -9.08 -13.46 -0.88
CA ILE A 77 -9.59 -12.12 -0.51
C ILE A 77 -8.46 -11.11 -0.38
N SER A 78 -7.34 -11.50 0.23
CA SER A 78 -6.16 -10.65 0.36
C SER A 78 -5.52 -10.30 -0.99
N LEU A 79 -5.58 -11.22 -1.96
CA LEU A 79 -5.08 -11.01 -3.31
C LEU A 79 -5.88 -9.90 -4.01
N ILE A 80 -7.21 -9.95 -3.89
CA ILE A 80 -8.11 -8.90 -4.38
C ILE A 80 -7.83 -7.56 -3.68
N ALA A 81 -7.62 -7.58 -2.36
CA ALA A 81 -7.26 -6.38 -1.61
C ALA A 81 -5.97 -5.74 -2.12
N SER A 82 -4.97 -6.55 -2.49
CA SER A 82 -3.69 -6.06 -3.03
C SER A 82 -3.85 -5.40 -4.40
N ILE A 83 -4.65 -5.98 -5.30
CA ILE A 83 -5.01 -5.37 -6.58
C ILE A 83 -5.68 -4.01 -6.36
N LEU A 84 -6.60 -3.94 -5.38
CA LEU A 84 -7.25 -2.69 -4.98
C LEU A 84 -6.25 -1.64 -4.48
N GLY A 85 -5.21 -2.07 -3.75
CA GLY A 85 -4.13 -1.21 -3.29
C GLY A 85 -3.27 -0.66 -4.44
N ILE A 86 -3.00 -1.45 -5.48
CA ILE A 86 -2.30 -1.01 -6.70
C ILE A 86 -3.16 0.00 -7.47
N ILE A 87 -4.46 -0.26 -7.63
CA ILE A 87 -5.41 0.68 -8.25
C ILE A 87 -5.46 1.99 -7.45
N GLY A 88 -5.44 1.89 -6.12
CA GLY A 88 -5.28 3.03 -5.20
C GLY A 88 -4.03 3.84 -5.49
N SER A 89 -2.89 3.17 -5.64
CA SER A 89 -1.62 3.80 -5.95
C SER A 89 -1.66 4.59 -7.25
N ILE A 90 -2.25 4.03 -8.29
CA ILE A 90 -2.41 4.67 -9.61
C ILE A 90 -3.35 5.87 -9.53
N LEU A 91 -4.44 5.76 -8.75
CA LEU A 91 -5.44 6.82 -8.62
C LEU A 91 -4.91 8.07 -7.87
N ILE A 92 -3.83 7.96 -7.10
CA ILE A 92 -3.17 9.09 -6.42
C ILE A 92 -2.73 10.17 -7.42
N LYS A 93 -2.35 9.78 -8.65
CA LYS A 93 -1.94 10.72 -9.70
C LYS A 93 -3.09 11.65 -10.15
N THR A 94 -4.33 11.20 -10.09
CA THR A 94 -5.51 11.95 -10.56
C THR A 94 -6.30 12.54 -9.39
N LYS A 95 -6.52 11.78 -8.31
CA LYS A 95 -7.25 12.20 -7.11
C LYS A 95 -6.56 11.69 -5.84
N ARG A 96 -5.62 12.49 -5.33
CA ARG A 96 -4.81 12.19 -4.13
C ARG A 96 -5.63 11.72 -2.92
N THR A 97 -6.75 12.39 -2.63
CA THR A 97 -7.61 12.05 -1.48
C THR A 97 -8.33 10.71 -1.62
N LEU A 98 -8.78 10.38 -2.83
CA LEU A 98 -9.54 9.16 -3.09
C LEU A 98 -8.61 7.94 -3.17
N GLY A 99 -7.41 8.11 -3.75
CA GLY A 99 -6.39 7.06 -3.83
C GLY A 99 -5.85 6.66 -2.46
N SER A 100 -5.60 7.62 -1.57
CA SER A 100 -5.16 7.34 -0.19
C SER A 100 -6.24 6.60 0.64
N LEU A 101 -7.52 6.94 0.46
CA LEU A 101 -8.61 6.27 1.17
C LEU A 101 -8.73 4.79 0.73
N ILE A 102 -8.68 4.52 -0.59
CA ILE A 102 -8.69 3.16 -1.12
C ILE A 102 -7.47 2.35 -0.62
N MET A 103 -6.30 2.98 -0.50
CA MET A 103 -5.09 2.33 0.02
C MET A 103 -5.22 1.94 1.49
N ILE A 104 -5.82 2.81 2.33
CA ILE A 104 -6.10 2.50 3.73
C ILE A 104 -7.09 1.33 3.84
N ILE A 105 -8.15 1.34 3.01
CA ILE A 105 -9.14 0.25 2.98
C ILE A 105 -8.47 -1.06 2.57
N SER A 106 -7.62 -1.04 1.54
CA SER A 106 -6.82 -2.19 1.11
C SER A 106 -5.89 -2.71 2.22
N ALA A 107 -5.23 -1.81 2.96
CA ALA A 107 -4.37 -2.19 4.09
C ALA A 107 -5.16 -2.86 5.21
N ILE A 108 -6.34 -2.35 5.56
CA ILE A 108 -7.20 -2.92 6.61
C ILE A 108 -7.74 -4.28 6.19
N VAL A 109 -8.26 -4.39 4.96
CA VAL A 109 -8.79 -5.66 4.42
C VAL A 109 -7.69 -6.71 4.32
N GLY A 110 -6.49 -6.33 3.86
CA GLY A 110 -5.33 -7.23 3.79
C GLY A 110 -4.82 -7.65 5.17
N PHE A 111 -4.82 -6.73 6.14
CA PHE A 111 -4.43 -7.01 7.53
C PHE A 111 -5.38 -8.00 8.20
N LEU A 112 -6.70 -7.84 8.05
CA LEU A 112 -7.67 -8.81 8.59
C LEU A 112 -7.49 -10.21 7.99
N CYS A 113 -7.03 -10.29 6.75
CA CYS A 113 -6.95 -11.55 6.03
C CYS A 113 -5.77 -12.44 6.44
N ILE A 114 -4.58 -11.86 6.59
CA ILE A 114 -3.33 -12.61 6.77
C ILE A 114 -2.58 -12.21 8.05
N SER A 115 -3.16 -11.29 8.83
CA SER A 115 -2.70 -10.83 10.15
C SER A 115 -1.21 -10.50 10.20
N ILE A 116 -0.35 -11.43 10.66
CA ILE A 116 1.07 -11.20 10.91
C ILE A 116 1.89 -11.04 9.63
N VAL A 117 1.56 -11.79 8.59
CA VAL A 117 2.33 -11.83 7.34
C VAL A 117 2.04 -10.54 6.54
N TYR A 118 0.82 -9.98 6.62
CA TYR A 118 0.43 -8.76 5.90
C TYR A 118 0.84 -7.44 6.60
N ILE A 119 1.50 -7.50 7.76
CA ILE A 119 1.95 -6.31 8.50
C ILE A 119 2.94 -5.49 7.66
N LEU A 120 3.78 -6.16 6.87
CA LEU A 120 4.83 -5.55 6.07
C LEU A 120 4.24 -4.73 4.91
N PRO A 121 3.39 -5.28 4.01
CA PRO A 121 2.72 -4.47 2.99
C PRO A 121 1.73 -3.44 3.59
N GLY A 122 1.11 -3.75 4.74
CA GLY A 122 0.20 -2.85 5.45
C GLY A 122 0.87 -1.56 5.94
N ILE A 123 2.08 -1.65 6.51
CA ILE A 123 2.81 -0.46 6.98
C ILE A 123 3.24 0.44 5.81
N PHE A 124 3.60 -0.16 4.66
CA PHE A 124 3.95 0.57 3.45
C PHE A 124 2.75 1.34 2.88
N PHE A 125 1.57 0.71 2.84
CA PHE A 125 0.34 1.42 2.46
C PHE A 125 -0.03 2.54 3.44
N LEU A 126 0.16 2.32 4.76
CA LEU A 126 -0.12 3.36 5.77
C LEU A 126 0.81 4.56 5.66
N ILE A 127 2.13 4.35 5.53
CA ILE A 127 3.09 5.45 5.33
C ILE A 127 2.76 6.23 4.06
N SER A 128 2.48 5.52 2.96
CA SER A 128 2.11 6.13 1.67
C SER A 128 0.85 6.99 1.82
N SER A 129 -0.20 6.46 2.44
CA SER A 129 -1.45 7.19 2.65
C SER A 129 -1.32 8.38 3.59
N LEU A 130 -0.59 8.24 4.68
CA LEU A 130 -0.45 9.30 5.67
C LEU A 130 0.30 10.51 5.10
N MET A 131 1.33 10.27 4.28
CA MET A 131 2.10 11.30 3.57
C MET A 131 1.22 12.11 2.60
N ILE A 132 0.27 11.45 1.93
CA ILE A 132 -0.69 12.09 1.01
C ILE A 132 -1.70 12.96 1.78
N ILE A 133 -2.17 12.49 2.95
CA ILE A 133 -3.13 13.23 3.80
C ILE A 133 -2.47 14.50 4.36
N PHE A 134 -1.26 14.41 4.91
CA PHE A 134 -0.56 15.57 5.49
C PHE A 134 -0.25 16.66 4.45
N ARG A 135 -0.04 16.30 3.19
CA ARG A 135 0.26 17.26 2.13
C ARG A 135 -0.97 17.99 1.58
N LYS A 136 -2.17 17.42 1.71
CA LYS A 136 -3.42 18.13 1.37
C LYS A 136 -3.55 19.46 2.11
N ASN A 137 -2.95 19.56 3.30
CA ASN A 137 -2.99 20.75 4.14
C ASN A 137 -2.05 21.88 3.66
N LYS A 138 -1.12 21.61 2.73
CA LYS A 138 -0.20 22.63 2.17
C LYS A 138 -0.67 23.26 0.87
N THR A 139 -1.75 22.75 0.27
CA THR A 139 -2.34 23.28 -0.98
C THR A 139 -3.62 24.09 -0.75
N SER A 140 -3.84 24.53 0.50
CA SER A 140 -4.92 25.45 0.86
C SER A 140 -4.32 26.75 1.40
N THR A 141 -3.55 27.46 0.58
CA THR A 141 -3.30 28.89 0.71
C THR A 141 -3.10 29.45 -0.68
#